data_AF-A0A2I2YZV8-F1
#
_entry.id   AF-A0A2I2YZV8-F1
#
_cell.length_a   1.000
_cell.length_b   1.000
_cell.length_c   1.000
_cell.angle_alpha   90.00
_cell.angle_beta   90.00
_cell.angle_gamma   90.00
#
_symmetry.space_group_name_H-M   'P 1'
#
loop_
_entity.id
_entity.type
_entity.pdbx_description
1 polymer ?
#
loop_
_entity_poly.entity_id
_entity_poly.type
_entity_poly.pdbx_seq_one_letter_code
_entity_poly.pdbx_strand_id
1 'polypeptide(L)'
;MALSDADVQKQAEEEFNIEKGRLVQTQRLKIMEYYEKKEKQIEQQKKIQMSNLMNQARLKVLRARDDLITDLLNEAKQRLSKVVKDTTRYQVLLDGLVLQGLYQLLEPRMIVRCRKQDFPLVKAAVQKAIPMYKIATKNDVDVQIDQESYLPEDIAGGVEIYNGDRKIKVSNTLESRLDLIAQQMMPEVRGALFGANANRKFLD
;
A
#
# COMPACT_ATOMS: atom_id res chain seq x y z
N MET A 1 85.88 42.74 4.59
CA MET A 1 86.24 41.52 3.81
C MET A 1 85.20 41.42 2.72
N ALA A 2 85.51 41.89 1.51
CA ALA A 2 84.57 41.84 0.39
C ALA A 2 84.49 40.39 -0.09
N LEU A 3 83.29 39.81 -0.10
CA LEU A 3 83.04 38.53 -0.75
C LEU A 3 83.48 38.63 -2.22
N SER A 4 84.14 37.61 -2.75
CA SER A 4 84.51 37.60 -4.16
C SER A 4 83.24 37.47 -5.02
N ASP A 5 83.20 38.06 -6.21
CA ASP A 5 82.01 37.98 -7.09
C ASP A 5 81.59 36.52 -7.38
N ALA A 6 82.55 35.59 -7.35
CA ALA A 6 82.29 34.15 -7.46
C ALA A 6 81.53 33.57 -6.26
N ASP A 7 81.79 34.06 -5.04
CA ASP A 7 81.06 33.64 -3.84
C ASP A 7 79.62 34.15 -3.87
N VAL A 8 79.40 35.38 -4.35
CA VAL A 8 78.07 35.97 -4.51
C VAL A 8 77.26 35.21 -5.56
N GLN A 9 77.87 34.86 -6.69
CA GLN A 9 77.24 34.07 -7.74
C GLN A 9 76.83 32.69 -7.24
N LYS A 10 77.72 32.01 -6.51
CA LYS A 10 77.46 30.68 -5.94
C LYS A 10 76.35 30.72 -4.90
N GLN A 11 76.34 31.74 -4.04
CA GLN A 11 75.29 31.91 -3.04
C GLN A 11 73.93 32.21 -3.70
N ALA A 12 73.90 33.01 -4.77
CA ALA A 12 72.69 33.28 -5.55
C ALA A 12 72.15 32.03 -6.25
N GLU A 13 73.01 31.16 -6.77
CA GLU A 13 72.61 29.87 -7.37
C GLU A 13 72.05 28.89 -6.33
N GLU A 14 72.66 28.83 -5.14
CA GLU A 14 72.15 28.03 -4.02
C GLU A 14 70.76 28.52 -3.57
N GLU A 15 70.59 29.84 -3.36
CA GLU A 15 69.31 30.44 -3.01
C GLU A 15 68.24 30.22 -4.09
N PHE A 16 68.59 30.36 -5.36
CA PHE A 16 67.68 30.07 -6.47
C PHE A 16 67.19 28.62 -6.46
N ASN A 17 68.10 27.66 -6.25
CA ASN A 17 67.75 26.25 -6.21
C ASN A 17 66.88 25.89 -5.01
N ILE A 18 67.15 26.49 -3.84
CA ILE A 18 66.33 26.33 -2.64
C ILE A 18 64.92 26.88 -2.87
N GLU A 19 64.80 28.09 -3.41
CA GLU A 19 63.51 28.76 -3.60
C GLU A 19 62.68 28.11 -4.71
N LYS A 20 63.32 27.69 -5.81
CA LYS A 20 62.69 26.87 -6.85
C LYS A 20 62.18 25.55 -6.27
N GLY A 21 62.99 24.88 -5.44
CA GLY A 21 62.60 23.65 -4.74
C GLY A 21 61.38 23.88 -3.86
N ARG A 22 61.38 24.95 -3.05
CA ARG A 22 60.27 25.35 -2.17
C ARG A 22 58.98 25.60 -2.94
N LEU A 23 59.07 26.33 -4.05
CA LEU A 23 57.92 26.68 -4.89
C LEU A 23 57.32 25.44 -5.57
N VAL A 24 58.17 24.55 -6.10
CA VAL A 24 57.72 23.28 -6.70
C VAL A 24 57.07 22.38 -5.66
N GLN A 25 57.65 22.25 -4.46
CA GLN A 25 57.07 21.41 -3.39
C GLN A 25 55.72 21.96 -2.92
N THR A 26 55.60 23.28 -2.78
CA THR A 26 54.34 23.93 -2.38
C THR A 26 53.24 23.69 -3.43
N GLN A 27 53.57 23.80 -4.72
CA GLN A 27 52.60 23.51 -5.79
C GLN A 27 52.25 22.02 -5.87
N ARG A 28 53.22 21.12 -5.64
CA ARG A 28 52.97 19.66 -5.56
C ARG A 28 51.97 19.33 -4.46
N LEU A 29 52.12 19.90 -3.26
CA LEU A 29 51.19 19.68 -2.15
C LEU A 29 49.78 20.16 -2.50
N LYS A 30 49.64 21.34 -3.13
CA LYS A 30 48.34 21.84 -3.60
C LYS A 30 47.69 20.90 -4.63
N ILE A 31 48.48 20.37 -5.56
CA ILE A 31 48.01 19.41 -6.56
C ILE A 31 47.57 18.11 -5.89
N MET A 32 48.34 17.59 -4.95
CA MET A 32 47.99 16.38 -4.19
C MET A 32 46.67 16.56 -3.43
N GLU A 33 46.51 17.66 -2.69
CA GLU A 33 45.28 17.95 -1.94
C GLU A 33 44.07 18.08 -2.86
N TYR A 34 44.24 18.70 -4.03
CA TYR A 34 43.19 18.81 -5.04
C TYR A 34 42.73 17.44 -5.57
N TYR A 35 43.68 16.56 -5.90
CA TYR A 35 43.35 15.22 -6.37
C TYR A 35 42.76 14.34 -5.27
N GLU A 36 43.24 14.46 -4.03
CA GLU A 36 42.67 13.73 -2.89
C GLU A 36 41.21 14.12 -2.64
N LYS A 37 40.88 15.42 -2.71
CA LYS A 37 39.48 15.89 -2.62
C LYS A 37 38.62 15.36 -3.76
N LYS A 38 39.13 15.39 -5.00
CA LYS A 38 38.42 14.82 -6.16
C LYS A 38 38.18 13.32 -6.02
N GLU A 39 39.17 12.58 -5.57
CA GLU A 39 39.07 11.13 -5.37
C GLU A 39 38.02 10.80 -4.31
N LYS A 40 38.06 11.47 -3.14
CA LYS A 40 37.05 11.34 -2.09
C LYS A 40 35.65 11.68 -2.59
N GLN A 41 35.50 12.74 -3.39
CA GLN A 41 34.22 13.12 -3.97
C GLN A 41 33.68 12.05 -4.93
N ILE A 42 34.53 11.51 -5.80
CA ILE A 42 34.15 10.44 -6.74
C ILE A 42 33.77 9.17 -5.96
N GLU A 43 34.51 8.80 -4.93
CA GLU A 43 34.19 7.62 -4.11
C GLU A 43 32.85 7.78 -3.40
N GLN A 44 32.58 8.95 -2.83
CA GLN A 44 31.30 9.26 -2.21
C GLN A 44 30.15 9.23 -3.24
N GLN A 45 30.34 9.81 -4.42
CA GLN A 45 29.34 9.77 -5.49
C GLN A 45 29.06 8.34 -5.95
N LYS A 46 30.09 7.50 -6.10
CA LYS A 46 29.91 6.07 -6.41
C LYS A 46 29.09 5.35 -5.35
N LYS A 47 29.35 5.60 -4.05
CA LYS A 47 28.57 5.03 -2.94
C LYS A 47 27.10 5.48 -3.00
N ILE A 48 26.83 6.75 -3.26
CA ILE A 48 25.47 7.29 -3.40
C ILE A 48 24.75 6.64 -4.60
N GLN A 49 25.42 6.59 -5.76
CA GLN A 49 24.86 5.98 -6.97
C GLN A 49 24.52 4.50 -6.76
N MET A 50 25.43 3.74 -6.14
CA MET A 50 25.20 2.33 -5.84
C MET A 50 24.02 2.14 -4.87
N SER A 51 23.96 2.95 -3.81
CA SER A 51 22.84 2.92 -2.85
C SER A 51 21.50 3.23 -3.53
N ASN A 52 21.45 4.25 -4.38
CA ASN A 52 20.26 4.61 -5.14
C ASN A 52 19.83 3.49 -6.08
N LEU A 53 20.77 2.86 -6.79
CA LEU A 53 20.50 1.73 -7.68
C LEU A 53 19.89 0.55 -6.90
N MET A 54 20.48 0.20 -5.76
CA MET A 54 19.98 -0.89 -4.90
C MET A 54 18.58 -0.60 -4.35
N ASN A 55 18.32 0.65 -3.92
CA ASN A 55 17.00 1.05 -3.47
C ASN A 55 15.96 0.98 -4.60
N GLN A 56 16.31 1.44 -5.81
CA GLN A 56 15.44 1.33 -6.97
C GLN A 56 15.13 -0.14 -7.31
N ALA A 57 16.12 -1.02 -7.29
CA ALA A 57 15.92 -2.46 -7.49
C ALA A 57 14.97 -3.04 -6.44
N ARG A 58 15.15 -2.68 -5.15
CA ARG A 58 14.25 -3.09 -4.07
C ARG A 58 12.82 -2.62 -4.29
N LEU A 59 12.62 -1.35 -4.64
CA LEU A 59 11.29 -0.79 -4.90
C LEU A 59 10.61 -1.46 -6.09
N LYS A 60 11.35 -1.81 -7.15
CA LYS A 60 10.80 -2.57 -8.29
C LYS A 60 10.24 -3.92 -7.86
N VAL A 61 10.97 -4.66 -7.02
CA VAL A 61 10.49 -5.95 -6.48
C VAL A 61 9.25 -5.76 -5.60
N LEU A 62 9.23 -4.73 -4.75
CA LEU A 62 8.07 -4.46 -3.90
C LEU A 62 6.82 -4.11 -4.71
N ARG A 63 6.95 -3.29 -5.75
CA ARG A 63 5.84 -2.96 -6.66
C ARG A 63 5.32 -4.21 -7.38
N ALA A 64 6.22 -5.00 -7.96
CA ALA A 64 5.82 -6.23 -8.64
C ALA A 64 5.07 -7.22 -7.72
N ARG A 65 5.44 -7.27 -6.43
CA ARG A 65 4.71 -8.09 -5.44
C ARG A 65 3.32 -7.53 -5.14
N ASP A 66 3.19 -6.21 -5.04
CA ASP A 66 1.92 -5.53 -4.81
C ASP A 66 0.98 -5.70 -6.02
N ASP A 67 1.52 -5.59 -7.23
CA ASP A 67 0.79 -5.83 -8.48
C ASP A 67 0.21 -7.27 -8.51
N LEU A 68 1.01 -8.28 -8.14
CA LEU A 68 0.56 -9.68 -8.06
C LEU A 68 -0.58 -9.88 -7.05
N ILE A 69 -0.54 -9.19 -5.91
CA ILE A 69 -1.62 -9.25 -4.91
C ILE A 69 -2.88 -8.57 -5.47
N THR A 70 -2.71 -7.42 -6.13
CA THR A 70 -3.80 -6.68 -6.76
C THR A 70 -4.50 -7.51 -7.82
N ASP A 71 -3.74 -8.21 -8.67
CA ASP A 71 -4.27 -9.10 -9.68
C ASP A 71 -5.05 -10.28 -9.06
N LEU A 72 -4.54 -10.87 -7.98
CA LEU A 72 -5.25 -11.92 -7.24
C LEU A 72 -6.58 -11.43 -6.69
N LEU A 73 -6.61 -10.25 -6.07
CA LEU A 73 -7.84 -9.66 -5.54
C LEU A 73 -8.83 -9.31 -6.65
N ASN A 74 -8.34 -8.83 -7.80
CA ASN A 74 -9.17 -8.59 -8.98
C ASN A 74 -9.77 -9.90 -9.52
N GLU A 75 -9.00 -10.99 -9.56
CA GLU A 75 -9.53 -12.30 -9.94
C GLU A 75 -10.56 -12.81 -8.92
N ALA A 76 -10.33 -12.59 -7.62
CA ALA A 76 -11.30 -12.92 -6.58
C ALA A 76 -12.62 -12.15 -6.78
N LYS A 77 -12.57 -10.86 -7.14
CA LYS A 77 -13.75 -10.06 -7.51
C LYS A 77 -14.50 -10.68 -8.70
N GLN A 78 -13.78 -11.05 -9.77
CA GLN A 78 -14.39 -11.71 -10.93
C GLN A 78 -15.04 -13.06 -10.57
N ARG A 79 -14.44 -13.83 -9.65
CA ARG A 79 -15.01 -15.09 -9.16
C ARG A 79 -16.28 -14.85 -8.32
N LEU A 80 -16.31 -13.80 -7.50
CA LEU A 80 -17.53 -13.39 -6.78
C LEU A 80 -18.66 -13.05 -7.75
N SER A 81 -18.38 -12.32 -8.84
CA SER A 81 -19.39 -12.06 -9.87
C SER A 81 -19.96 -13.33 -10.52
N LYS A 82 -19.19 -14.43 -10.59
CA LYS A 82 -19.70 -15.73 -11.06
C LYS A 82 -20.66 -16.36 -10.05
N VAL A 83 -20.47 -16.16 -8.76
CA VAL A 83 -21.38 -16.64 -7.70
C VAL A 83 -22.70 -15.88 -7.77
N VAL A 84 -22.67 -14.57 -8.02
CA VAL A 84 -23.87 -13.73 -8.16
C VAL A 84 -24.77 -14.21 -9.30
N LYS A 85 -24.19 -14.72 -10.40
CA LYS A 85 -24.95 -15.30 -11.52
C LYS A 85 -25.75 -16.54 -11.15
N ASP A 86 -25.37 -17.24 -10.08
CA ASP A 86 -26.13 -18.38 -9.57
C ASP A 86 -27.16 -17.89 -8.55
N THR A 87 -28.39 -17.69 -9.02
CA THR A 87 -29.50 -17.14 -8.22
C THR A 87 -29.77 -17.95 -6.95
N THR A 88 -29.57 -19.27 -6.97
CA THR A 88 -29.87 -20.11 -5.81
C THR A 88 -28.87 -19.89 -4.68
N ARG A 89 -27.57 -19.90 -5.00
CA ARG A 89 -26.50 -19.62 -4.03
C ARG A 89 -26.51 -18.15 -3.62
N TYR A 90 -26.76 -17.24 -4.55
CA TYR A 90 -26.79 -15.82 -4.27
C TYR A 90 -27.97 -15.40 -3.38
N GLN A 91 -29.16 -16.00 -3.55
CA GLN A 91 -30.29 -15.74 -2.66
C GLN A 91 -29.98 -16.12 -1.21
N VAL A 92 -29.40 -17.31 -0.98
CA VAL A 92 -29.01 -17.76 0.37
C VAL A 92 -27.97 -16.80 0.98
N LEU A 93 -27.02 -16.33 0.17
CA LEU A 93 -26.05 -15.34 0.60
C LEU A 93 -26.72 -14.01 0.98
N LEU A 94 -27.62 -13.49 0.14
CA LEU A 94 -28.36 -12.25 0.40
C LEU A 94 -29.22 -12.35 1.66
N ASP A 95 -29.88 -13.47 1.90
CA ASP A 95 -30.66 -13.72 3.13
C ASP A 95 -29.79 -13.48 4.38
N GLY A 96 -28.55 -13.99 4.37
CA GLY A 96 -27.57 -13.77 5.45
C GLY A 96 -27.00 -12.36 5.50
N LEU A 97 -26.67 -11.76 4.35
CA LEU A 97 -26.09 -10.41 4.27
C LEU A 97 -27.05 -9.33 4.77
N VAL A 98 -28.33 -9.43 4.41
CA VAL A 98 -29.37 -8.51 4.89
C VAL A 98 -29.50 -8.66 6.41
N LEU A 99 -29.69 -9.89 6.91
CA LEU A 99 -29.85 -10.14 8.34
C LEU A 99 -28.65 -9.65 9.17
N GLN A 100 -27.42 -9.91 8.71
CA GLN A 100 -26.21 -9.44 9.37
C GLN A 100 -26.17 -7.91 9.46
N GLY A 101 -26.53 -7.21 8.37
CA GLY A 101 -26.57 -5.75 8.37
C GLY A 101 -27.61 -5.20 9.35
N LEU A 102 -28.78 -5.84 9.46
CA LEU A 102 -29.80 -5.46 10.45
C LEU A 102 -29.28 -5.62 11.89
N TYR A 103 -28.60 -6.73 12.21
CA TYR A 103 -28.02 -6.96 13.53
C TYR A 103 -26.89 -5.99 13.88
N GLN A 104 -26.21 -5.41 12.89
CA GLN A 104 -25.15 -4.43 13.13
C GLN A 104 -25.71 -3.02 13.39
N LEU A 105 -26.85 -2.68 12.78
CA LEU A 105 -27.44 -1.35 12.91
C LEU A 105 -28.30 -1.19 14.16
N LEU A 106 -29.12 -2.19 14.49
CA LEU A 106 -30.02 -2.21 15.67
C LEU A 106 -30.94 -0.98 15.81
N GLU A 107 -31.46 -0.46 14.70
CA GLU A 107 -32.36 0.70 14.66
C GLU A 107 -33.82 0.30 14.42
N PRO A 108 -34.82 1.10 14.86
CA PRO A 108 -36.23 0.77 14.67
C PRO A 108 -36.68 0.90 13.21
N ARG A 109 -36.05 1.78 12.42
CA ARG A 109 -36.33 1.99 11.01
C ARG A 109 -35.05 1.88 10.20
N MET A 110 -35.05 0.98 9.21
CA MET A 110 -33.90 0.70 8.35
C MET A 110 -34.29 0.77 6.88
N ILE A 111 -33.39 1.28 6.04
CA ILE A 111 -33.56 1.42 4.60
C ILE A 111 -32.50 0.58 3.89
N VAL A 112 -32.92 -0.44 3.16
CA VAL A 112 -32.04 -1.32 2.39
C VAL A 112 -31.88 -0.78 0.99
N ARG A 113 -30.64 -0.51 0.59
CA ARG A 113 -30.24 -0.14 -0.75
C ARG A 113 -29.54 -1.32 -1.41
N CYS A 114 -29.98 -1.64 -2.63
CA CYS A 114 -29.44 -2.75 -3.41
C CYS A 114 -29.28 -2.33 -4.87
N ARG A 115 -28.67 -3.20 -5.67
CA ARG A 115 -28.63 -3.02 -7.12
C ARG A 115 -30.03 -3.25 -7.70
N LYS A 116 -30.40 -2.52 -8.75
CA LYS A 116 -31.72 -2.60 -9.41
C LYS A 116 -32.08 -4.03 -9.86
N GLN A 117 -31.09 -4.80 -10.31
CA GLN A 117 -31.25 -6.17 -10.79
C GLN A 117 -31.59 -7.16 -9.65
N ASP A 118 -31.10 -6.86 -8.43
CA ASP A 118 -31.23 -7.74 -7.27
C ASP A 118 -32.49 -7.45 -6.44
N PHE A 119 -33.26 -6.42 -6.82
CA PHE A 119 -34.44 -5.96 -6.08
C PHE A 119 -35.43 -7.10 -5.74
N PRO A 120 -35.79 -8.03 -6.66
CA PRO A 120 -36.68 -9.13 -6.31
C PRO A 120 -36.10 -10.08 -5.25
N LEU A 121 -34.79 -10.35 -5.33
CA LEU A 121 -34.08 -11.25 -4.41
C LEU A 121 -33.94 -10.62 -3.02
N VAL A 122 -33.61 -9.33 -2.99
CA VAL A 122 -33.50 -8.55 -1.75
C VAL A 122 -34.85 -8.39 -1.08
N LYS A 123 -35.94 -8.23 -1.84
CA LYS A 123 -37.30 -8.22 -1.29
C LYS A 123 -37.63 -9.52 -0.56
N ALA A 124 -37.29 -10.67 -1.15
CA ALA A 124 -37.47 -11.96 -0.50
C ALA A 124 -36.57 -12.12 0.74
N ALA A 125 -35.32 -11.65 0.66
CA ALA A 125 -34.36 -11.69 1.77
C ALA A 125 -34.83 -10.86 2.97
N VAL A 126 -35.34 -9.64 2.73
CA VAL A 126 -35.88 -8.76 3.78
C VAL A 126 -37.09 -9.40 4.45
N GLN A 127 -38.02 -9.99 3.68
CA GLN A 127 -39.19 -10.67 4.24
C GLN A 127 -38.82 -11.84 5.17
N LYS A 128 -37.75 -12.57 4.85
CA LYS A 128 -37.21 -13.63 5.72
C LYS A 128 -36.42 -13.09 6.91
N ALA A 129 -35.73 -11.96 6.75
CA ALA A 129 -34.87 -11.38 7.78
C ALA A 129 -35.66 -10.74 8.94
N ILE A 130 -36.81 -10.11 8.67
CA ILE A 130 -37.67 -9.47 9.70
C ILE A 130 -38.03 -10.42 10.86
N PRO A 131 -38.61 -11.63 10.62
CA PRO A 131 -38.96 -12.52 11.72
C PRO A 131 -37.72 -13.01 12.50
N MET A 132 -36.61 -13.31 11.81
CA MET A 132 -35.35 -13.71 12.46
C MET A 132 -34.77 -12.60 13.33
N TYR A 133 -34.84 -11.35 12.86
CA TYR A 133 -34.42 -10.19 13.63
C TYR A 133 -35.28 -10.02 14.88
N LYS A 134 -36.60 -10.04 14.75
CA LYS A 134 -37.55 -9.89 15.88
C LYS A 134 -37.36 -10.95 16.96
N ILE A 135 -37.10 -12.20 16.57
CA ILE A 135 -36.85 -13.30 17.52
C ILE A 135 -35.54 -13.06 18.30
N ALA A 136 -34.48 -12.64 17.63
CA ALA A 136 -33.15 -12.49 18.24
C ALA A 136 -33.03 -11.22 19.10
N THR A 137 -33.57 -10.09 18.65
CA THR A 137 -33.43 -8.79 19.34
C THR A 137 -34.61 -8.46 20.24
N LYS A 138 -35.74 -9.16 20.09
CA LYS A 138 -37.03 -8.87 20.75
C LYS A 138 -37.60 -7.48 20.44
N ASN A 139 -37.10 -6.83 19.41
CA ASN A 139 -37.55 -5.51 18.96
C ASN A 139 -38.25 -5.62 17.60
N ASP A 140 -39.29 -4.82 17.42
CA ASP A 140 -39.91 -4.62 16.11
C ASP A 140 -39.03 -3.71 15.24
N VAL A 141 -39.04 -3.96 13.93
CA VAL A 141 -38.26 -3.22 12.94
C VAL A 141 -39.09 -2.94 11.70
N ASP A 142 -39.06 -1.69 11.24
CA ASP A 142 -39.57 -1.27 9.93
C ASP A 142 -38.43 -1.27 8.91
N VAL A 143 -38.40 -2.26 8.02
CA VAL A 143 -37.40 -2.40 6.97
C VAL A 143 -38.01 -2.05 5.62
N GLN A 144 -37.55 -0.96 5.02
CA GLN A 144 -38.00 -0.47 3.71
C GLN A 144 -36.87 -0.65 2.68
N ILE A 145 -37.21 -0.90 1.42
CA ILE A 145 -36.22 -0.98 0.33
C ILE A 145 -36.26 0.34 -0.44
N ASP A 146 -35.10 0.96 -0.64
CA ASP A 146 -34.95 2.19 -1.41
C ASP A 146 -35.30 1.93 -2.89
N GLN A 147 -36.26 2.68 -3.43
CA GLN A 147 -36.68 2.59 -4.84
C GLN A 147 -36.20 3.78 -5.67
N GLU A 148 -35.67 4.82 -5.02
CA GLU A 148 -35.20 6.04 -5.68
C GLU A 148 -33.69 5.99 -5.92
N SER A 149 -32.94 5.47 -4.94
CA SER A 149 -31.48 5.35 -5.02
C SER A 149 -31.05 3.89 -4.95
N TYR A 150 -30.44 3.41 -6.03
CA TYR A 150 -29.88 2.06 -6.14
C TYR A 150 -28.36 2.08 -5.98
N LEU A 151 -27.79 0.91 -5.70
CA LEU A 151 -26.35 0.72 -5.82
C LEU A 151 -25.92 0.84 -7.30
N PRO A 152 -24.70 1.34 -7.56
CA PRO A 152 -24.09 1.34 -8.88
C PRO A 152 -24.09 -0.04 -9.56
N GLU A 153 -24.14 -0.05 -10.89
CA GLU A 153 -24.20 -1.30 -11.68
C GLU A 153 -22.84 -2.03 -11.82
N ASP A 154 -21.74 -1.36 -11.48
CA ASP A 154 -20.40 -1.94 -11.45
C ASP A 154 -20.17 -2.82 -10.22
N ILE A 155 -20.96 -2.65 -9.16
CA ILE A 155 -20.94 -3.51 -7.97
C ILE A 155 -21.43 -4.91 -8.33
N ALA A 156 -20.64 -5.91 -7.93
CA ALA A 156 -20.93 -7.33 -8.17
C ALA A 156 -22.22 -7.74 -7.46
N GLY A 157 -22.44 -7.31 -6.21
CA GLY A 157 -23.67 -7.59 -5.49
C GLY A 157 -23.62 -7.24 -4.00
N GLY A 158 -24.68 -7.62 -3.30
CA GLY A 158 -24.88 -7.35 -1.88
C GLY A 158 -25.74 -6.11 -1.62
N VAL A 159 -25.69 -5.62 -0.39
CA VAL A 159 -26.61 -4.57 0.10
C VAL A 159 -25.90 -3.55 0.97
N GLU A 160 -26.41 -2.33 0.95
CA GLU A 160 -26.10 -1.30 1.95
C GLU A 160 -27.34 -1.00 2.76
N ILE A 161 -27.22 -0.96 4.09
CA ILE A 161 -28.35 -0.69 4.97
C ILE A 161 -28.12 0.63 5.69
N TYR A 162 -29.10 1.52 5.62
CA TYR A 162 -29.10 2.83 6.25
C TYR A 162 -30.08 2.86 7.41
N ASN A 163 -29.83 3.72 8.39
CA ASN A 163 -30.85 4.06 9.38
C ASN A 163 -31.91 5.01 8.78
N GLY A 164 -33.02 5.22 9.50
CA GLY A 164 -34.13 6.09 9.04
C GLY A 164 -33.69 7.50 8.60
N ASP A 165 -32.71 8.08 9.30
CA ASP A 165 -32.16 9.42 9.01
C ASP A 165 -31.06 9.43 7.94
N ARG A 166 -30.68 8.25 7.40
CA ARG A 166 -29.59 8.06 6.42
C ARG A 166 -28.19 8.53 6.90
N LYS A 167 -27.99 8.70 8.21
CA LYS A 167 -26.71 9.13 8.81
C LYS A 167 -25.75 7.96 9.07
N ILE A 168 -26.29 6.82 9.47
CA ILE A 168 -25.52 5.61 9.75
C ILE A 168 -25.76 4.64 8.60
N LYS A 169 -24.67 4.07 8.06
CA LYS A 169 -24.74 3.06 7.02
C LYS A 169 -23.86 1.86 7.34
N VAL A 170 -24.37 0.67 7.03
CA VAL A 170 -23.63 -0.58 7.03
C VAL A 170 -23.47 -1.03 5.58
N SER A 171 -22.24 -0.98 5.07
CA SER A 171 -21.93 -1.46 3.72
C SER A 171 -21.59 -2.95 3.79
N ASN A 172 -22.48 -3.79 3.28
CA ASN A 172 -22.34 -5.24 3.27
C ASN A 172 -22.39 -5.78 1.82
N THR A 173 -21.71 -5.08 0.92
CA THR A 173 -21.47 -5.48 -0.47
C THR A 173 -20.40 -6.56 -0.54
N LEU A 174 -20.35 -7.32 -1.64
CA LEU A 174 -19.34 -8.37 -1.82
C LEU A 174 -17.93 -7.80 -1.86
N GLU A 175 -17.75 -6.63 -2.45
CA GLU A 175 -16.50 -5.89 -2.52
C GLU A 175 -16.01 -5.48 -1.13
N SER A 176 -16.87 -4.83 -0.34
CA SER A 176 -16.48 -4.39 1.01
C SER A 176 -16.10 -5.57 1.90
N ARG A 177 -16.80 -6.71 1.75
CA ARG A 177 -16.45 -7.93 2.47
C ARG A 177 -15.13 -8.55 2.01
N LEU A 178 -14.90 -8.59 0.70
CA LEU A 178 -13.65 -9.10 0.15
C LEU A 178 -12.48 -8.24 0.64
N ASP A 179 -12.61 -6.92 0.56
CA ASP A 179 -11.55 -6.00 0.97
C ASP A 179 -11.27 -6.12 2.48
N LEU A 180 -12.31 -6.24 3.32
CA LEU A 180 -12.17 -6.44 4.77
C LEU A 180 -11.42 -7.75 5.09
N ILE A 181 -11.83 -8.86 4.48
CA ILE A 181 -11.21 -10.17 4.71
C ILE A 181 -9.79 -10.19 4.13
N ALA A 182 -9.58 -9.62 2.95
CA ALA A 182 -8.27 -9.55 2.31
C ALA A 182 -7.25 -8.83 3.21
N GLN A 183 -7.64 -7.73 3.85
CA GLN A 183 -6.77 -7.01 4.79
C GLN A 183 -6.39 -7.87 6.01
N GLN A 184 -7.34 -8.60 6.57
CA GLN A 184 -7.10 -9.48 7.72
C GLN A 184 -6.23 -10.70 7.35
N MET A 185 -6.49 -11.27 6.17
CA MET A 185 -5.81 -12.48 5.68
C MET A 185 -4.48 -12.18 4.97
N MET A 186 -4.14 -10.91 4.78
CA MET A 186 -2.94 -10.50 4.03
C MET A 186 -1.64 -11.16 4.53
N PRO A 187 -1.40 -11.34 5.84
CA PRO A 187 -0.22 -12.06 6.33
C PRO A 187 -0.16 -13.51 5.85
N GLU A 188 -1.29 -14.21 5.83
CA GLU A 188 -1.41 -15.59 5.39
C GLU A 188 -1.26 -15.71 3.86
N VAL A 189 -1.93 -14.83 3.12
CA VAL A 189 -1.81 -14.73 1.65
C VAL A 189 -0.35 -14.49 1.26
N ARG A 190 0.35 -13.58 1.96
CA ARG A 190 1.78 -13.34 1.74
C ARG A 190 2.61 -14.60 1.99
N GLY A 191 2.35 -15.31 3.09
CA GLY A 191 3.07 -16.54 3.43
C GLY A 191 2.84 -17.65 2.40
N ALA A 192 1.62 -17.79 1.90
CA ALA A 192 1.25 -18.78 0.89
C ALA A 192 1.84 -18.47 -0.50
N LEU A 193 1.86 -17.21 -0.92
CA LEU A 193 2.35 -16.80 -2.25
C LEU A 193 3.88 -16.67 -2.31
N PHE A 194 4.49 -16.09 -1.28
CA PHE A 194 5.91 -15.70 -1.31
C PHE A 194 6.78 -16.46 -0.32
N GLY A 195 6.20 -17.41 0.43
CA GLY A 195 6.88 -18.19 1.45
C GLY A 195 6.96 -17.50 2.80
N ALA A 196 7.17 -18.30 3.84
CA ALA A 196 7.35 -17.81 5.21
C ALA A 196 8.70 -17.11 5.38
N ASN A 197 8.76 -16.17 6.32
CA ASN A 197 10.01 -15.52 6.67
C ASN A 197 10.90 -16.47 7.50
N ALA A 198 12.00 -16.95 6.92
CA ALA A 198 12.96 -17.84 7.58
C ALA A 198 13.56 -17.26 8.88
N ASN A 199 13.55 -15.94 9.04
CA ASN A 199 14.08 -15.28 10.23
C ASN A 199 13.03 -15.14 11.36
N ARG A 200 11.75 -15.43 11.12
CA ARG A 200 10.71 -15.38 12.15
C ARG A 200 10.72 -16.69 12.95
N LYS A 201 11.11 -16.62 14.22
CA LYS A 201 11.21 -17.78 15.14
C LYS A 201 10.02 -17.94 16.08
N PHE A 202 9.26 -16.86 16.29
CA PHE A 202 8.25 -16.71 17.34
C PHE A 202 6.95 -16.14 16.73
N LEU A 203 5.80 -16.55 17.27
CA LEU A 203 4.45 -16.17 16.82
C LEU A 203 3.64 -15.42 17.90
N ASP A 204 4.22 -15.33 19.08
CA ASP A 204 3.81 -14.65 20.31
C ASP A 204 3.89 -13.12 20.23
#